data_AF-A0A420Y3R3-F1
#
_entry.id   AF-A0A420Y3R3-F1
#
_cell.length_a   1.000
_cell.length_b   1.000
_cell.length_c   1.000
_cell.angle_alpha   90.00
_cell.angle_beta   90.00
_cell.angle_gamma   90.00
#
_symmetry.space_group_name_H-M   'P 1'
#
loop_
_entity.id
_entity.type
_entity.pdbx_description
1 polymer ?
#
loop_
_entity_poly.entity_id
_entity_poly.type
_entity_poly.pdbx_seq_one_letter_code
_entity_poly.pdbx_strand_id
1 'polypeptide(L)'
;MLGSYGNLSDGAILTGFLLNPHLSSIDVSRFDHDLAWEHDPVRYADYGSGYFVLDGKDDLQKLFFREGNFDPKLLEYNDQVKQPEAVGEYVSQADFALNTPAVGFKGPVLVSNSTPAKGESMQGRTDFF
;
A
#
# COMPACT_ATOMS: atom_id res chain seq x y z
N MET A 1 -2.10 -3.85 15.29
CA MET A 1 -1.86 -5.28 15.58
C MET A 1 -0.63 -5.49 16.46
N LEU A 2 0.61 -5.33 15.96
CA LEU A 2 1.84 -5.50 16.77
C LEU A 2 1.96 -4.50 17.95
N GLY A 3 1.40 -3.30 17.81
CA GLY A 3 1.30 -2.29 18.88
C GLY A 3 0.62 -2.79 20.16
N SER A 4 -0.44 -3.57 20.00
CA SER A 4 -1.30 -4.03 21.10
C SER A 4 -1.15 -5.53 21.42
N TYR A 5 -0.70 -6.32 20.45
CA TYR A 5 -0.67 -7.80 20.53
C TYR A 5 0.66 -8.38 20.02
N GLY A 6 1.78 -7.81 20.46
CA GLY A 6 3.13 -8.21 20.01
C GLY A 6 3.55 -9.65 20.37
N ASN A 7 2.80 -10.35 21.22
CA ASN A 7 3.05 -11.75 21.57
C ASN A 7 2.32 -12.76 20.65
N LEU A 8 1.43 -12.30 19.76
CA LEU A 8 0.70 -13.18 18.84
C LEU A 8 1.48 -13.51 17.55
N SER A 9 2.58 -12.80 17.29
CA SER A 9 3.40 -13.01 16.09
C SER A 9 4.80 -13.48 16.47
N ASP A 10 5.26 -14.55 15.82
CA ASP A 10 6.63 -15.07 15.99
C ASP A 10 7.67 -14.31 15.16
N GLY A 11 7.22 -13.43 14.26
CA GLY A 11 8.08 -12.64 13.38
C GLY A 11 7.32 -11.49 12.74
N ALA A 12 8.04 -10.52 12.16
CA ALA A 12 7.46 -9.45 11.39
C ALA A 12 8.32 -9.16 10.14
N ILE A 13 7.67 -8.85 9.03
CA ILE A 13 8.34 -8.37 7.82
C ILE A 13 7.92 -6.92 7.62
N LEU A 14 8.89 -6.00 7.63
CA LEU A 14 8.72 -4.61 7.30
C LEU A 14 9.09 -4.42 5.83
N THR A 15 8.09 -4.24 4.98
CA THR A 15 8.22 -4.17 3.52
C THR A 15 8.51 -2.76 2.98
N GLY A 16 8.52 -1.75 3.85
CA GLY A 16 8.82 -0.38 3.46
C GLY A 16 8.76 0.59 4.64
N PHE A 17 9.30 1.79 4.43
CA PHE A 17 9.14 2.93 5.33
C PHE A 17 8.24 3.95 4.66
N LEU A 18 7.11 4.24 5.31
CA LEU A 18 6.23 5.31 4.86
C LEU A 18 6.38 6.50 5.81
N LEU A 19 7.35 7.37 5.51
CA LEU A 19 7.52 8.64 6.20
C LEU A 19 6.60 9.66 5.54
N ASN A 20 5.34 9.71 5.97
CA ASN A 20 4.40 10.67 5.41
C ASN A 20 3.55 11.34 6.51
N PRO A 21 3.83 12.63 6.86
CA PRO A 21 3.01 13.37 7.81
C PRO A 21 1.61 13.73 7.25
N HIS A 22 1.36 13.41 5.99
CA HIS A 22 0.14 13.73 5.23
C HIS A 22 -0.68 12.50 4.86
N LEU A 23 -0.40 11.31 5.39
CA LEU A 23 -1.22 10.10 5.14
C LEU A 23 -2.71 10.34 5.45
N SER A 24 -2.99 11.07 6.54
CA SER A 24 -4.35 11.47 6.93
C SER A 24 -4.92 12.65 6.12
N SER A 25 -4.12 13.29 5.28
CA SER A 25 -4.55 14.37 4.37
C SER A 25 -4.56 13.95 2.90
N ILE A 26 -4.17 12.70 2.59
CA ILE A 26 -4.51 12.10 1.30
C ILE A 26 -5.98 11.76 1.38
N ASP A 27 -6.79 12.62 0.77
CA ASP A 27 -8.20 12.37 0.60
C ASP A 27 -8.35 11.09 -0.26
N VAL A 28 -8.75 9.99 0.39
CA VAL A 28 -9.04 8.67 -0.21
C VAL A 28 -10.12 8.74 -1.32
N SER A 29 -10.69 9.93 -1.55
CA SER A 29 -11.64 10.26 -2.60
C SER A 29 -11.14 10.21 -4.04
N ARG A 30 -9.89 9.77 -4.31
CA ARG A 30 -9.27 9.88 -5.65
C ARG A 30 -8.83 8.58 -6.32
N PHE A 31 -9.13 7.42 -5.73
CA PHE A 31 -8.90 6.13 -6.36
C PHE A 31 -10.24 5.44 -6.56
N ASP A 32 -10.55 5.10 -7.80
CA ASP A 32 -11.77 4.39 -8.13
C ASP A 32 -11.59 2.90 -7.78
N HIS A 33 -12.62 2.32 -7.18
CA HIS A 33 -12.64 0.94 -6.75
C HIS A 33 -13.93 0.28 -7.21
N ASP A 34 -13.81 -0.96 -7.67
CA ASP A 34 -14.94 -1.81 -8.02
C ASP A 34 -14.96 -3.05 -7.12
N LEU A 35 -16.14 -3.61 -6.91
CA LEU A 35 -16.26 -4.93 -6.31
C LEU A 35 -15.54 -5.94 -7.20
N ALA A 36 -14.66 -6.75 -6.61
CA ALA A 36 -13.78 -7.63 -7.39
C ALA A 36 -14.59 -8.56 -8.31
N TRP A 37 -15.67 -9.15 -7.78
CA TRP A 37 -16.54 -10.04 -8.55
C TRP A 37 -17.31 -9.36 -9.70
N GLU A 38 -17.53 -8.04 -9.65
CA GLU A 38 -18.18 -7.26 -10.72
C GLU A 38 -17.16 -6.81 -11.77
N HIS A 39 -15.94 -6.49 -11.35
CA HIS A 39 -14.85 -6.00 -12.21
C HIS A 39 -14.39 -7.07 -13.23
N ASP A 40 -14.09 -8.28 -12.74
CA ASP A 40 -13.74 -9.44 -13.57
C ASP A 40 -14.26 -10.73 -12.92
N PRO A 41 -15.50 -11.15 -13.26
CA PRO A 41 -16.15 -12.29 -12.62
C PRO A 41 -15.43 -13.63 -12.85
N VAL A 42 -14.63 -13.75 -13.91
CA VAL A 42 -13.90 -14.98 -14.22
C VAL A 42 -12.64 -15.05 -13.38
N ARG A 43 -11.88 -13.95 -13.34
CA ARG A 43 -10.63 -13.87 -12.58
C ARG A 43 -10.86 -13.86 -11.08
N TYR A 44 -11.94 -13.22 -10.62
CA TYR A 44 -12.23 -13.02 -9.21
C TYR A 44 -13.41 -13.85 -8.69
N ALA A 45 -13.72 -14.97 -9.36
CA ALA A 45 -14.85 -15.84 -9.01
C ALA A 45 -14.87 -16.30 -7.54
N ASP A 46 -13.68 -16.45 -6.93
CA ASP A 46 -13.53 -16.90 -5.55
C ASP A 46 -13.64 -15.77 -4.50
N TYR A 47 -13.69 -14.51 -4.95
CA TYR A 47 -13.73 -13.34 -4.07
C TYR A 47 -15.18 -12.86 -3.92
N GLY A 48 -15.71 -12.96 -2.70
CA GLY A 48 -17.05 -12.45 -2.37
C GLY A 48 -17.11 -10.93 -2.24
N SER A 49 -18.25 -10.41 -1.82
CA SER A 49 -18.53 -8.97 -1.67
C SER A 49 -17.67 -8.23 -0.63
N GLY A 50 -16.79 -8.94 0.09
CA GLY A 50 -15.84 -8.36 1.04
C GLY A 50 -14.54 -7.86 0.40
N TYR A 51 -14.43 -7.95 -0.93
CA TYR A 51 -13.22 -7.62 -1.67
C TYR A 51 -13.51 -6.61 -2.78
N PHE A 52 -12.60 -5.67 -2.96
CA PHE A 52 -12.60 -4.74 -4.07
C PHE A 52 -11.26 -4.74 -4.78
N VAL A 53 -11.21 -4.12 -5.95
CA VAL A 53 -10.00 -3.92 -6.73
C VAL A 53 -9.98 -2.47 -7.21
N LEU A 54 -8.79 -1.92 -7.43
CA LEU A 54 -8.64 -0.65 -8.14
C LEU A 54 -9.21 -0.80 -9.55
N ASP A 55 -10.11 0.10 -9.93
CA ASP A 55 -10.87 0.00 -11.19
C ASP A 55 -9.91 0.10 -12.39
N GLY A 56 -9.16 1.20 -12.45
CA GLY A 56 -8.35 1.55 -13.62
C GLY A 56 -6.83 1.46 -13.44
N LYS A 57 -6.14 1.47 -14.60
CA LYS A 57 -4.67 1.63 -14.67
C LYS A 57 -4.22 2.97 -14.11
N ASP A 58 -5.02 4.00 -14.27
CA ASP A 58 -4.73 5.33 -13.75
C ASP A 58 -4.74 5.35 -12.21
N ASP A 59 -5.58 4.55 -11.56
CA ASP A 59 -5.56 4.39 -10.10
C ASP A 59 -4.28 3.69 -9.64
N LEU A 60 -3.87 2.62 -10.32
CA LEU A 60 -2.59 1.96 -10.08
C LEU A 60 -1.41 2.91 -10.28
N GLN A 61 -1.46 3.73 -11.33
CA GLN A 61 -0.42 4.72 -11.61
C GLN A 61 -0.34 5.78 -10.51
N LYS A 62 -1.49 6.32 -10.09
CA LYS A 62 -1.58 7.29 -8.99
C LYS A 62 -1.14 6.67 -7.67
N LEU A 63 -1.29 5.37 -7.43
CA LEU A 63 -0.97 4.75 -6.14
C LEU A 63 0.49 4.27 -6.06
N PHE A 64 1.00 3.62 -7.10
CA PHE A 64 2.30 2.92 -7.05
C PHE A 64 3.36 3.48 -8.02
N PHE A 65 2.97 4.22 -9.07
CA PHE A 65 3.89 4.66 -10.13
C PHE A 65 3.98 6.20 -10.24
N ARG A 66 3.91 6.92 -9.11
CA ARG A 66 3.93 8.40 -9.09
C ARG A 66 5.26 9.02 -9.52
N GLU A 67 6.39 8.40 -9.21
CA GLU A 67 7.73 8.97 -9.44
C GLU A 67 8.69 7.94 -10.05
N GLY A 68 9.35 8.31 -11.14
CA GLY A 68 10.39 7.51 -11.80
C GLY A 68 10.07 7.10 -13.23
N ASN A 69 11.11 6.77 -13.99
CA ASN A 69 11.00 6.20 -15.34
C ASN A 69 10.66 4.70 -15.27
N PHE A 70 9.52 4.36 -14.69
CA PHE A 70 9.03 2.99 -14.76
C PHE A 70 8.64 2.64 -16.20
N ASP A 71 9.01 1.43 -16.65
CA ASP A 71 8.60 0.93 -17.96
C ASP A 71 7.06 0.86 -17.98
N PRO A 72 6.38 1.51 -18.95
CA PRO A 72 4.92 1.44 -19.09
C PRO A 72 4.38 0.01 -19.15
N LYS A 73 5.18 -0.96 -19.62
CA LYS A 73 4.81 -2.38 -19.62
C LYS A 73 4.61 -2.95 -18.21
N LEU A 74 5.27 -2.38 -17.20
CA LEU A 74 5.05 -2.78 -15.81
C LEU A 74 3.69 -2.31 -15.29
N LEU A 75 3.21 -1.15 -15.73
CA LEU A 75 1.85 -0.70 -15.40
C LEU A 75 0.80 -1.60 -16.06
N GLU A 76 1.01 -1.96 -17.32
CA GLU A 76 0.13 -2.91 -18.02
C GLU A 76 0.13 -4.29 -17.37
N TYR A 77 1.31 -4.80 -17.04
CA TYR A 77 1.45 -6.07 -16.35
C TYR A 77 0.79 -6.01 -14.97
N ASN A 78 1.00 -4.95 -14.20
CA ASN A 78 0.41 -4.81 -12.87
C ASN A 78 -1.12 -4.82 -12.92
N ASP A 79 -1.73 -4.15 -13.88
CA ASP A 79 -3.18 -4.20 -14.08
C ASP A 79 -3.68 -5.63 -14.41
N GLN A 80 -2.89 -6.39 -15.18
CA GLN A 80 -3.18 -7.79 -15.47
C GLN A 80 -2.99 -8.73 -14.29
N VAL A 81 -2.21 -8.36 -13.25
CA VAL A 81 -1.93 -9.24 -12.10
C VAL A 81 -2.37 -8.70 -10.73
N LYS A 82 -2.97 -7.50 -10.68
CA LYS A 82 -3.55 -6.89 -9.47
C LYS A 82 -4.41 -7.87 -8.68
N GLN A 83 -4.28 -7.85 -7.37
CA GLN A 83 -5.06 -8.72 -6.49
C GLN A 83 -6.15 -7.90 -5.81
N PRO A 84 -7.31 -8.50 -5.51
CA PRO A 84 -8.32 -7.85 -4.70
C PRO A 84 -7.81 -7.59 -3.29
N GLU A 85 -8.24 -6.48 -2.72
CA GLU A 85 -7.98 -6.08 -1.34
C GLU A 85 -9.24 -6.25 -0.51
N ALA A 86 -9.08 -6.59 0.77
CA ALA A 86 -10.22 -6.82 1.65
C ALA A 86 -10.74 -5.47 2.17
N VAL A 87 -12.06 -5.27 2.14
CA VAL A 87 -12.71 -4.09 2.74
C VAL A 87 -12.30 -3.89 4.21
N GLY A 88 -12.15 -4.99 4.95
CA GLY A 88 -11.72 -4.98 6.35
C GLY A 88 -10.32 -4.40 6.54
N GLU A 89 -9.42 -4.53 5.55
CA GLU A 89 -8.09 -3.94 5.58
C GLU A 89 -8.18 -2.41 5.57
N TYR A 90 -8.96 -1.83 4.66
CA TYR A 90 -9.16 -0.37 4.57
C TYR A 90 -9.89 0.21 5.78
N VAL A 91 -10.92 -0.49 6.29
CA VAL A 91 -11.60 -0.05 7.51
C VAL A 91 -10.62 -0.05 8.69
N SER A 92 -9.73 -1.05 8.76
CA SER A 92 -8.68 -1.08 9.76
C SER A 92 -7.53 -0.09 9.50
N GLN A 93 -7.39 0.41 8.26
CA GLN A 93 -6.36 1.37 7.86
C GLN A 93 -6.50 2.72 8.58
N ALA A 94 -7.73 3.16 8.84
CA ALA A 94 -7.97 4.33 9.69
C ALA A 94 -7.50 4.12 11.14
N ASP A 95 -7.43 2.86 11.57
CA ASP A 95 -6.96 2.41 12.89
C ASP A 95 -5.48 1.96 12.88
N PHE A 96 -4.77 2.08 11.73
CA PHE A 96 -3.32 1.96 11.70
C PHE A 96 -2.73 3.11 12.51
N ALA A 97 -2.56 2.88 13.81
CA ALA A 97 -1.24 2.71 14.41
C ALA A 97 -0.17 3.76 14.10
N LEU A 98 -0.51 4.99 13.69
CA LEU A 98 0.48 6.06 13.57
C LEU A 98 1.06 6.44 14.95
N ASN A 99 0.43 6.02 16.05
CA ASN A 99 0.80 6.46 17.40
C ASN A 99 1.04 5.36 18.44
N THR A 100 0.99 4.06 18.10
CA THR A 100 1.22 2.99 19.09
C THR A 100 2.44 2.13 18.73
N PRO A 101 3.63 2.45 19.27
CA PRO A 101 4.83 1.65 19.05
C PRO A 101 4.64 0.21 19.57
N ALA A 102 5.10 -0.78 18.81
CA ALA A 102 5.07 -2.20 19.17
C ALA A 102 6.11 -2.60 20.23
N VAL A 103 6.13 -1.91 21.38
CA VAL A 103 7.13 -2.11 22.46
C VAL A 103 7.15 -3.54 23.03
N GLY A 104 6.02 -4.23 22.95
CA GLY A 104 5.84 -5.60 23.43
C GLY A 104 6.30 -6.69 22.45
N PHE A 105 6.53 -6.36 21.17
CA PHE A 105 7.01 -7.34 20.19
C PHE A 105 8.50 -7.64 20.40
N LYS A 106 8.87 -8.91 20.47
CA LYS A 106 10.25 -9.39 20.70
C LYS A 106 10.77 -10.34 19.62
N GLY A 107 9.95 -10.67 18.64
CA GLY A 107 10.34 -11.55 17.53
C GLY A 107 11.32 -10.89 16.56
N PRO A 108 11.94 -11.67 15.67
CA PRO A 108 12.76 -11.13 14.58
C PRO A 108 11.95 -10.22 13.64
N VAL A 109 12.58 -9.12 13.22
CA VAL A 109 12.06 -8.22 12.19
C VAL A 109 12.94 -8.31 10.96
N LEU A 110 12.37 -8.75 9.83
CA LEU A 110 13.01 -8.64 8.52
C LEU A 110 12.63 -7.31 7.90
N VAL A 111 13.61 -6.48 7.56
CA VAL A 111 13.38 -5.25 6.81
C VAL A 111 13.76 -5.49 5.35
N SER A 112 12.76 -5.48 4.47
CA SER A 112 12.95 -5.53 3.02
C SER A 112 12.54 -4.19 2.44
N ASN A 113 13.51 -3.32 2.20
CA ASN A 113 13.26 -2.01 1.59
C ASN A 113 13.75 -1.99 0.13
N SER A 114 12.93 -1.49 -0.79
CA SER A 114 13.39 -1.11 -2.12
C SER A 114 14.13 0.22 -2.01
N THR A 115 15.46 0.21 -2.20
CA THR A 115 16.19 1.48 -2.33
C THR A 115 15.83 2.08 -3.70
N PRO A 116 15.35 3.33 -3.80
CA PRO A 116 15.18 3.97 -5.09
C PRO A 116 16.52 3.94 -5.83
N ALA A 117 16.48 3.63 -7.13
CA ALA A 117 17.69 3.48 -7.93
C ALA A 117 18.56 4.75 -7.81
N LYS A 118 19.85 4.56 -7.50
CA LYS A 118 20.85 5.63 -7.40
C LYS A 118 20.82 6.48 -8.67
N GLY A 119 20.25 7.68 -8.57
CA GLY A 119 20.14 8.62 -9.68
C GLY A 119 19.74 10.03 -9.25
N GLU A 120 18.99 10.17 -8.14
CA GLU A 120 18.59 11.50 -7.66
C GLU A 120 19.38 11.86 -6.40
N SER A 121 20.36 12.74 -6.59
CA SER A 121 20.99 13.46 -5.49
C SER A 121 19.91 14.24 -4.74
N MET A 122 19.72 13.92 -3.46
CA MET A 122 19.06 14.82 -2.52
C MET A 122 19.92 16.07 -2.34
N GLN A 123 19.81 17.01 -3.27
CA GLN A 123 20.40 18.33 -3.19
C GLN A 123 19.28 19.36 -3.29
N GLY A 124 18.78 19.79 -2.14
CA GLY A 124 18.16 21.09 -1.91
C GLY A 124 16.87 21.41 -2.68
N ARG A 125 15.73 21.27 -1.99
CA ARG A 125 14.66 22.28 -2.07
C ARG A 125 14.18 22.60 -0.66
N THR A 126 14.90 23.51 -0.02
CA THR A 126 14.24 24.59 0.72
C THR A 126 13.37 25.37 -0.27
N ASP A 127 12.27 25.91 0.24
CA ASP A 127 11.27 26.76 -0.44
C ASP A 127 10.12 25.94 -1.04
N PHE A 128 8.98 25.88 -0.35
CA PHE A 128 7.80 26.70 -0.61
C PHE A 128 6.83 26.55 0.58
N PHE A 129 6.18 27.66 0.92
CA PHE A 129 5.44 27.99 2.15
C PHE A 129 4.43 26.96 2.66
#